data_AF-A0A7M7NJ93-F1
#
_entry.id   AF-A0A7M7NJ93-F1
#
_cell.length_a   1.000
_cell.length_b   1.000
_cell.length_c   1.000
_cell.angle_alpha   90.00
_cell.angle_beta   90.00
_cell.angle_gamma   90.00
#
_symmetry.space_group_name_H-M   'P 1'
#
loop_
_entity.id
_entity.type
_entity.pdbx_description
1 polymer ?
#
loop_
_entity_poly.entity_id
_entity_poly.type
_entity_poly.pdbx_seq_one_letter_code
_entity_poly.pdbx_strand_id
1 'polypeptide(L)'
;MGRFESRLATSTDESTLYDILYEYVIEQDLGDEFTNSQQNFINHFNLGHFSALLTEVIDETECKREVIGCAFLSFPYNYIAGRACFLHCCYVKPAYRDRGLQHELIKLAKKVCFNFNFQYS
;
A
#
# COMPACT_ATOMS: atom_id res chain seq x y z
N MET A 1 -4.82 2.39 -23.99
CA MET A 1 -5.27 1.97 -22.64
C MET A 1 -4.01 1.72 -21.85
N GLY A 2 -3.76 2.49 -20.78
CA GLY A 2 -2.51 2.37 -20.01
C GLY A 2 -2.33 0.99 -19.38
N ARG A 3 -1.08 0.56 -19.19
CA ARG A 3 -0.75 -0.71 -18.52
C ARG A 3 -0.78 -0.51 -17.01
N PHE A 4 -1.31 -1.48 -16.27
CA PHE A 4 -1.27 -1.46 -14.81
C PHE A 4 -0.13 -2.33 -14.30
N GLU A 5 0.61 -1.83 -13.31
CA GLU A 5 1.70 -2.57 -12.67
C GLU A 5 1.60 -2.42 -11.16
N SER A 6 1.78 -3.51 -10.42
CA SER A 6 1.80 -3.48 -8.96
C SER A 6 3.16 -3.95 -8.44
N ARG A 7 3.72 -3.21 -7.49
CA ARG A 7 5.05 -3.45 -6.94
C ARG A 7 5.12 -3.10 -5.45
N LEU A 8 6.19 -3.54 -4.80
CA LEU A 8 6.55 -3.04 -3.47
C LEU A 8 6.97 -1.58 -3.59
N ALA A 9 6.52 -0.78 -2.63
CA ALA A 9 6.95 0.60 -2.50
C ALA A 9 8.39 0.69 -1.99
N THR A 10 9.08 1.75 -2.38
CA THR A 10 10.42 2.12 -1.92
C THR A 10 10.36 3.48 -1.22
N SER A 11 11.46 3.92 -0.62
CA SER A 11 11.56 5.23 0.02
C SER A 11 11.25 6.40 -0.93
N THR A 12 11.36 6.23 -2.25
CA THR A 12 11.01 7.29 -3.21
C THR A 12 9.49 7.48 -3.38
N ASP A 13 8.68 6.54 -2.88
CA ASP A 13 7.22 6.58 -3.01
C ASP A 13 6.52 7.21 -1.80
N GLU A 14 7.26 7.53 -0.75
CA GLU A 14 6.74 7.87 0.60
C GLU A 14 5.73 9.02 0.60
N SER A 15 5.99 10.08 -0.19
CA SER A 15 5.10 11.24 -0.29
C SER A 15 3.81 10.88 -1.04
N THR A 16 3.93 10.20 -2.17
CA THR A 16 2.78 9.74 -2.97
C THR A 16 1.90 8.75 -2.20
N LEU A 17 2.51 7.88 -1.39
CA LEU A 17 1.77 6.97 -0.52
C LEU A 17 0.95 7.71 0.52
N TYR A 18 1.50 8.78 1.10
CA TYR A 18 0.77 9.61 2.05
C TYR A 18 -0.40 10.33 1.38
N ASP A 19 -0.20 10.86 0.17
CA ASP A 19 -1.27 11.52 -0.59
C ASP A 19 -2.44 10.56 -0.87
N ILE A 20 -2.14 9.31 -1.26
CA ILE A 20 -3.16 8.28 -1.47
C ILE A 20 -3.84 7.86 -0.17
N LEU A 21 -3.09 7.74 0.93
CA LEU A 21 -3.68 7.47 2.24
C LEU A 21 -4.65 8.59 2.64
N TYR A 22 -4.26 9.84 2.39
CA TYR A 22 -5.11 10.99 2.67
C TYR A 22 -6.40 10.96 1.83
N GLU A 23 -6.31 10.63 0.54
CA GLU A 23 -7.48 10.43 -0.33
C GLU A 23 -8.44 9.37 0.25
N TYR A 24 -7.89 8.23 0.69
CA TYR A 24 -8.66 7.18 1.37
C TYR A 24 -9.33 7.65 2.67
N VAL A 25 -8.61 8.40 3.51
CA VAL A 25 -9.12 8.94 4.78
C VAL A 25 -10.32 9.85 4.54
N ILE A 26 -10.23 10.72 3.53
CA ILE A 26 -11.33 11.61 3.15
C ILE A 26 -12.52 10.79 2.64
N GLU A 27 -12.29 9.79 1.78
CA GLU A 27 -13.38 8.95 1.27
C GLU A 27 -14.10 8.15 2.38
N GLN A 28 -13.36 7.69 3.39
CA GLN A 28 -13.93 6.91 4.50
C GLN A 28 -14.48 7.78 5.64
N ASP A 29 -14.47 9.12 5.50
CA ASP A 29 -14.90 10.06 6.54
C ASP A 29 -14.13 9.88 7.86
N LEU A 30 -12.83 9.58 7.76
CA LEU A 30 -11.94 9.33 8.91
C LEU A 30 -11.09 10.56 9.28
N GLY A 31 -11.45 11.74 8.78
CA GLY A 31 -10.66 12.97 8.96
C GLY A 31 -10.40 13.31 10.42
N ASP A 32 -11.40 13.13 11.29
CA ASP A 32 -11.31 13.42 12.72
C ASP A 32 -10.40 12.46 13.49
N GLU A 33 -10.21 11.24 12.97
CA GLU A 33 -9.34 10.21 13.54
C GLU A 33 -7.91 10.26 12.97
N PHE A 34 -7.70 10.99 11.87
CA PHE A 34 -6.43 10.99 11.15
C PHE A 34 -5.42 11.97 11.75
N THR A 35 -4.79 11.54 12.84
CA THR A 35 -3.77 12.33 13.57
C THR A 35 -2.33 12.08 13.10
N ASN A 36 -2.12 11.17 12.15
CA ASN A 36 -0.78 10.79 11.70
C ASN A 36 -0.27 11.78 10.64
N SER A 37 0.68 12.63 11.01
CA SER A 37 1.27 13.61 10.09
C SER A 37 2.08 12.94 8.99
N GLN A 38 2.24 13.64 7.86
CA GLN A 38 3.09 13.19 6.75
C GLN A 38 4.51 12.86 7.22
N GLN A 39 5.11 13.71 8.05
CA GLN A 39 6.45 13.49 8.57
C GLN A 39 6.53 12.19 9.40
N ASN A 40 5.55 11.94 10.27
CA ASN A 40 5.52 10.73 11.09
C ASN A 40 5.31 9.48 10.23
N PHE A 41 4.38 9.54 9.27
CA PHE A 41 4.16 8.47 8.31
C PHE A 41 5.44 8.10 7.55
N ILE A 42 6.10 9.10 6.96
CA ILE A 42 7.36 8.93 6.21
C ILE A 42 8.46 8.33 7.10
N ASN A 43 8.64 8.88 8.30
CA ASN A 43 9.64 8.36 9.25
C ASN A 43 9.37 6.89 9.59
N HIS A 44 8.13 6.53 9.90
CA HIS A 44 7.77 5.15 10.24
C HIS A 44 7.89 4.18 9.06
N PHE A 45 7.59 4.65 7.84
CA PHE A 45 7.78 3.87 6.63
C PHE A 45 9.27 3.57 6.40
N ASN A 46 10.13 4.59 6.50
CA ASN A 46 11.57 4.45 6.29
C ASN A 46 12.28 3.64 7.39
N LEU A 47 11.72 3.64 8.62
CA LEU A 47 12.16 2.76 9.71
C LEU A 47 11.66 1.31 9.55
N GLY A 48 10.82 1.03 8.55
CA GLY A 48 10.29 -0.31 8.30
C GLY A 48 9.21 -0.76 9.28
N HIS A 49 8.54 0.17 9.98
CA HIS A 49 7.42 -0.18 10.87
C HIS A 49 6.24 -0.79 10.11
N PHE A 50 6.10 -0.42 8.83
CA PHE A 50 5.14 -0.98 7.91
C PHE A 50 5.73 -0.97 6.49
N SER A 51 5.09 -1.68 5.58
CA SER A 51 5.41 -1.73 4.16
C SER A 51 4.17 -1.38 3.34
N ALA A 52 4.38 -1.04 2.08
CA ALA A 52 3.29 -0.76 1.16
C ALA A 52 3.50 -1.49 -0.17
N LEU A 53 2.39 -1.98 -0.72
CA LEU A 53 2.28 -2.27 -2.15
C LEU A 53 1.60 -1.10 -2.81
N LEU A 54 1.97 -0.79 -4.04
CA LEU A 54 1.33 0.24 -4.83
C LEU A 54 0.99 -0.29 -6.22
N THR A 55 -0.03 0.32 -6.85
CA THR A 55 -0.41 0.07 -8.23
C THR A 55 -0.26 1.36 -9.02
N GLU A 56 0.48 1.27 -10.12
CA GLU A 56 0.70 2.37 -11.06
C GLU A 56 -0.08 2.13 -12.35
N VAL A 57 -0.59 3.21 -12.94
CA VAL A 57 -0.89 3.25 -14.37
C VAL A 57 0.32 3.80 -15.10
N ILE A 58 0.77 3.08 -16.11
CA ILE A 58 1.86 3.45 -17.01
C ILE A 58 1.22 3.89 -18.33
N ASP A 59 1.33 5.18 -18.62
CA ASP A 59 1.05 5.72 -19.94
C ASP A 59 2.34 5.73 -20.76
N GLU A 60 2.45 4.78 -21.69
CA GLU A 60 3.61 4.64 -22.57
C GLU A 60 3.71 5.78 -23.59
N THR A 61 2.60 6.47 -23.90
CA THR A 61 2.59 7.57 -24.87
C THR A 61 3.08 8.88 -24.25
N GLU A 62 2.79 9.11 -22.97
CA GLU A 62 3.20 10.31 -22.23
C GLU A 62 4.41 10.07 -21.30
N CYS A 63 4.98 8.86 -21.30
CA CYS A 63 6.02 8.42 -20.36
C CYS A 63 5.67 8.71 -18.88
N LYS A 64 4.37 8.66 -18.57
CA LYS A 64 3.85 9.07 -17.26
C LYS A 64 3.52 7.84 -16.43
N ARG A 65 3.99 7.85 -15.18
CA ARG A 65 3.60 6.88 -14.16
C ARG A 65 2.79 7.61 -13.09
N GLU A 66 1.60 7.11 -12.81
CA GLU A 66 0.77 7.63 -11.74
C GLU A 66 0.40 6.49 -10.80
N VAL A 67 0.60 6.70 -9.50
CA VAL A 67 0.11 5.76 -8.49
C VAL A 67 -1.39 5.96 -8.32
N ILE A 68 -2.14 4.87 -8.48
CA ILE A 68 -3.62 4.85 -8.48
C ILE A 68 -4.21 3.95 -7.41
N GLY A 69 -3.37 3.28 -6.62
CA GLY A 69 -3.81 2.45 -5.51
C GLY A 69 -2.66 1.99 -4.63
N CYS A 70 -2.99 1.59 -3.41
CA CYS A 70 -2.03 1.08 -2.44
C CYS A 70 -2.64 0.03 -1.51
N ALA A 71 -1.77 -0.76 -0.88
CA ALA A 71 -2.10 -1.62 0.25
C ALA A 71 -1.02 -1.49 1.32
N PHE A 72 -1.39 -1.06 2.53
CA PHE A 72 -0.46 -0.94 3.66
C PHE A 72 -0.45 -2.21 4.51
N LEU A 73 0.75 -2.68 4.85
CA LEU A 73 1.00 -3.95 5.50
C LEU A 73 1.91 -3.73 6.71
N SER A 74 1.62 -4.38 7.84
CA SER A 74 2.59 -4.52 8.93
C SER A 74 2.83 -6.00 9.25
N PHE A 75 3.94 -6.27 9.91
CA PHE A 75 4.38 -7.63 10.26
C PHE A 75 4.53 -7.79 11.78
N PRO A 76 3.43 -7.73 12.54
CA PRO A 76 3.49 -7.88 13.98
C PRO A 76 3.86 -9.30 14.40
N TYR A 77 4.37 -9.45 15.62
CA TYR A 77 4.57 -10.75 16.25
C TYR A 77 3.44 -11.05 17.22
N ASN A 78 2.73 -12.14 16.99
CA ASN A 78 1.74 -12.68 17.91
C ASN A 78 2.42 -13.71 18.81
N TYR A 79 2.36 -13.54 20.14
CA TYR A 79 3.07 -14.43 21.08
C TYR A 79 2.54 -15.88 21.11
N ILE A 80 1.34 -16.13 20.55
CA ILE A 80 0.74 -17.46 20.43
C ILE A 80 1.04 -18.06 19.05
N ALA A 81 0.82 -17.29 17.98
CA ALA A 81 0.85 -17.77 16.59
C ALA A 81 2.17 -17.47 15.86
N GLY A 82 3.08 -16.72 16.46
CA GLY A 82 4.32 -16.25 15.84
C GLY A 82 4.10 -15.05 14.91
N ARG A 83 4.87 -15.01 13.81
CA ARG A 83 4.80 -13.90 12.85
C ARG A 83 3.42 -13.82 12.21
N ALA A 84 2.87 -12.62 12.19
CA ALA A 84 1.61 -12.32 11.51
C ALA A 84 1.85 -11.25 10.45
N CYS A 85 0.93 -11.17 9.50
CA CYS A 85 0.87 -10.11 8.51
C CYS A 85 -0.51 -9.45 8.63
N PHE A 86 -0.52 -8.14 8.77
CA PHE A 86 -1.76 -7.37 8.93
C PHE A 86 -1.90 -6.39 7.78
N LEU A 87 -3.01 -6.52 7.03
CA LEU A 87 -3.39 -5.59 5.97
C LEU A 87 -4.24 -4.47 6.58
N HIS A 88 -3.67 -3.27 6.66
CA HIS A 88 -4.33 -2.11 7.28
C HIS A 88 -5.41 -1.52 6.37
N CYS A 89 -5.08 -1.31 5.10
CA CYS A 89 -6.03 -0.86 4.10
C CYS A 89 -5.65 -1.38 2.72
N CYS A 90 -6.62 -1.37 1.81
CA CYS A 90 -6.39 -1.62 0.39
C CYS A 90 -7.29 -0.68 -0.41
N TYR A 91 -6.66 0.31 -1.04
CA TYR A 91 -7.34 1.41 -1.72
C TYR A 91 -6.97 1.44 -3.20
N VAL A 92 -7.97 1.75 -4.03
CA VAL A 92 -7.81 2.07 -5.45
C VAL A 92 -8.67 3.30 -5.72
N LYS A 93 -8.08 4.31 -6.38
CA LYS A 93 -8.76 5.53 -6.77
C LYS A 93 -10.08 5.22 -7.50
N PRO A 94 -11.20 5.90 -7.20
CA PRO A 94 -12.52 5.60 -7.77
C PRO A 94 -12.55 5.40 -9.28
N ALA A 95 -11.82 6.24 -10.04
CA ALA A 95 -11.77 6.18 -11.51
C ALA A 95 -11.17 4.88 -12.10
N TYR A 96 -10.47 4.09 -11.27
CA TYR A 96 -9.80 2.86 -11.66
C TYR A 96 -10.42 1.60 -11.05
N ARG A 97 -11.54 1.75 -10.33
CA ARG A 97 -12.30 0.62 -9.76
C ARG A 97 -12.94 -0.24 -10.85
N ASP A 98 -13.44 -1.41 -10.45
CA ASP A 98 -14.07 -2.42 -11.32
C ASP A 98 -13.16 -3.02 -12.42
N ARG A 99 -11.83 -2.84 -12.27
CA ARG A 99 -10.80 -3.42 -13.15
C ARG A 99 -10.04 -4.58 -12.51
N GLY A 100 -10.51 -5.07 -11.36
CA GLY A 100 -9.86 -6.15 -10.61
C GLY A 100 -8.57 -5.74 -9.87
N LEU A 101 -8.18 -4.46 -9.89
CA LEU A 101 -6.91 -3.99 -9.32
C LEU A 101 -6.81 -4.22 -7.81
N GLN A 102 -7.90 -4.01 -7.07
CA GLN A 102 -7.92 -4.28 -5.63
C GLN A 102 -7.70 -5.76 -5.33
N HIS A 103 -8.27 -6.65 -6.14
CA HIS A 103 -8.09 -8.09 -6.01
C HIS A 103 -6.64 -8.52 -6.30
N GLU A 104 -6.00 -7.91 -7.30
CA GLU A 104 -4.58 -8.15 -7.60
C GLU A 104 -3.66 -7.62 -6.49
N LEU A 105 -3.93 -6.45 -5.91
CA LEU A 105 -3.22 -5.95 -4.73
C LEU A 105 -3.33 -6.91 -3.54
N ILE A 106 -4.52 -7.44 -3.26
CA ILE A 106 -4.74 -8.41 -2.17
C ILE A 106 -3.99 -9.72 -2.45
N LYS A 107 -3.99 -10.22 -3.68
CA LYS A 107 -3.20 -11.41 -4.05
C LYS A 107 -1.70 -11.17 -3.83
N LEU A 108 -1.21 -10.01 -4.24
CA LEU A 108 0.20 -9.65 -4.07
C LEU A 108 0.55 -9.51 -2.59
N ALA A 109 -0.31 -8.86 -1.80
CA ALA A 109 -0.17 -8.75 -0.34
C ALA A 109 -0.07 -10.14 0.30
N LYS A 110 -0.97 -11.07 -0.05
CA LYS A 110 -0.90 -12.46 0.42
C LYS A 110 0.45 -13.10 0.11
N LYS A 111 0.95 -12.96 -1.13
CA LYS A 111 2.26 -13.51 -1.52
C LYS A 111 3.41 -12.92 -0.68
N VAL A 112 3.41 -11.61 -0.46
CA VAL A 112 4.40 -10.94 0.40
C VAL A 112 4.33 -11.47 1.84
N CYS A 113 3.13 -11.56 2.41
CA CYS A 113 2.91 -12.10 3.74
C CYS A 113 3.42 -13.55 3.87
N PHE A 114 3.15 -14.40 2.88
CA PHE A 114 3.64 -15.78 2.88
C PHE A 114 5.17 -15.83 2.84
N ASN A 115 5.81 -15.09 1.92
CA ASN A 115 7.27 -15.09 1.79
C ASN A 115 7.99 -14.58 3.05
N PHE A 116 7.40 -13.60 3.75
CA PHE A 116 7.95 -13.09 5.02
C PHE A 116 7.96 -14.15 6.13
N ASN A 117 6.98 -15.07 6.12
CA ASN A 117 6.89 -16.14 7.11
C ASN A 117 7.90 -17.27 6.88
N PHE A 118 8.43 -17.44 5.66
CA PHE A 118 9.36 -18.54 5.32
C PHE A 118 10.85 -18.17 5.37
N GLN A 119 11.23 -16.90 5.55
CA GLN A 119 12.65 -16.50 5.50
C GLN A 119 13.51 -16.98 6.68
N TYR A 120 12.93 -17.57 7.74
CA TYR A 120 13.67 -17.98 8.94
C TYR A 120 13.17 -19.30 9.55
N SER A 121 12.51 -20.14 8.74
CA SER A 121 12.11 -21.52 9.09
C SER A 121 13.13 -22.53 8.56
#